data_AF-A0AAE0X207-F1
#
_entry.id   AF-A0AAE0X207-F1
#
_cell.length_a   1.000
_cell.length_b   1.000
_cell.length_c   1.000
_cell.angle_alpha   90.00
_cell.angle_beta   90.00
_cell.angle_gamma   90.00
#
_symmetry.space_group_name_H-M   'P 1'
#
loop_
_entity.id
_entity.type
_entity.pdbx_description
1 polymer ?
#
loop_
_entity_poly.entity_id
_entity_poly.type
_entity_poly.pdbx_seq_one_letter_code
_entity_poly.pdbx_strand_id
1 'polypeptide(L)'
;SEKFLLHQLLDDPKYQGIKKLVYTYDFGDNWEYYMTVIGRAAPTPDFVCLSGSGHPVAEDASSHRGWEEVKAAYRAAKPTSEQQERREWFESMVANADPLGLAGDRVNFWDPKQVNKDLVTMVERFEKMADESQRVQDQISAAQAQRRIKPENVFRMDGGAFGRGPMQGR
;
A
#
# COMPACT_ATOMS: atom_id res chain seq x y z
N SER A 1 -1.01 -6.86 -11.93
CA SER A 1 -1.88 -7.26 -10.80
C SER A 1 -3.28 -6.81 -11.12
N GLU A 2 -4.26 -7.70 -11.08
CA GLU A 2 -5.67 -7.28 -11.17
C GLU A 2 -6.04 -6.52 -9.90
N LYS A 3 -6.68 -5.36 -10.06
CA LYS A 3 -7.16 -4.58 -8.92
C LYS A 3 -8.41 -5.28 -8.38
N PHE A 4 -8.36 -5.68 -7.11
CA PHE A 4 -9.50 -6.26 -6.41
C PHE A 4 -9.98 -5.29 -5.33
N LEU A 5 -11.23 -4.85 -5.44
CA LEU A 5 -11.81 -3.83 -4.57
C LEU A 5 -12.49 -4.48 -3.37
N LEU A 6 -12.44 -3.79 -2.21
CA LEU A 6 -13.03 -4.33 -0.98
C LEU A 6 -14.51 -4.65 -1.14
N HIS A 7 -15.29 -3.81 -1.83
CA HIS A 7 -16.70 -4.09 -2.05
C HIS A 7 -16.93 -5.36 -2.89
N GLN A 8 -16.04 -5.69 -3.82
CA GLN A 8 -16.14 -6.95 -4.60
C GLN A 8 -16.01 -8.17 -3.69
N LEU A 9 -15.11 -8.12 -2.69
CA LEU A 9 -15.02 -9.17 -1.67
C LEU A 9 -16.29 -9.26 -0.84
N LEU A 10 -16.77 -8.12 -0.36
CA LEU A 10 -17.88 -8.06 0.61
C LEU A 10 -19.25 -8.28 -0.03
N ASP A 11 -19.38 -8.09 -1.35
CA ASP A 11 -20.60 -8.31 -2.13
C ASP A 11 -20.66 -9.71 -2.77
N ASP A 12 -19.53 -10.42 -2.83
CA ASP A 12 -19.47 -11.77 -3.41
C ASP A 12 -20.40 -12.74 -2.65
N PRO A 13 -21.37 -13.39 -3.33
CA PRO A 13 -22.25 -14.40 -2.74
C PRO A 13 -21.51 -15.48 -1.94
N LYS A 14 -20.29 -15.85 -2.35
CA LYS A 14 -19.44 -16.83 -1.66
C LYS A 14 -19.05 -16.39 -0.25
N TYR A 15 -18.89 -15.08 -0.05
CA TYR A 15 -18.45 -14.49 1.23
C TYR A 15 -19.57 -13.75 1.94
N GLN A 16 -20.82 -13.84 1.45
CA GLN A 16 -21.97 -13.28 2.14
C GLN A 16 -22.09 -13.86 3.56
N GLY A 17 -22.22 -12.97 4.54
CA GLY A 17 -22.26 -13.34 5.96
C GLY A 17 -20.89 -13.49 6.62
N ILE A 18 -19.79 -13.49 5.87
CA ILE A 18 -18.45 -13.39 6.46
C ILE A 18 -18.28 -11.98 7.03
N LYS A 19 -18.12 -11.94 8.35
CA LYS A 19 -17.90 -10.70 9.10
C LYS A 19 -16.47 -10.52 9.55
N LYS A 20 -15.59 -11.51 9.37
CA LYS A 20 -14.24 -11.50 9.90
C LYS A 20 -13.23 -11.54 8.77
N LEU A 21 -12.27 -10.63 8.81
CA LEU A 21 -11.13 -10.56 7.91
C LEU A 21 -9.87 -10.65 8.78
N VAL A 22 -8.87 -11.36 8.30
CA VAL A 22 -7.54 -11.38 8.91
C VAL A 22 -6.58 -10.78 7.90
N TYR A 23 -5.82 -9.78 8.33
CA TYR A 23 -4.78 -9.15 7.54
C TYR A 23 -3.44 -9.37 8.23
N THR A 24 -2.51 -10.04 7.54
CA THR A 24 -1.15 -10.21 8.03
C THR A 24 -0.25 -9.14 7.41
N TYR A 25 0.39 -8.35 8.27
CA TYR A 25 1.38 -7.34 7.92
C TYR A 25 2.75 -7.79 8.39
N ASP A 26 3.77 -7.45 7.61
CA ASP A 26 5.17 -7.81 7.86
C ASP A 26 5.35 -9.32 8.12
N PHE A 27 5.68 -10.08 7.08
CA PHE A 27 5.88 -11.52 7.22
C PHE A 27 7.09 -11.91 8.07
N GLY A 28 7.97 -10.97 8.43
CA GLY A 28 9.04 -11.20 9.41
C GLY A 28 8.47 -11.30 10.82
N ASP A 29 7.79 -10.25 11.28
CA ASP A 29 7.22 -10.18 12.63
C ASP A 29 5.84 -10.85 12.77
N ASN A 30 5.17 -11.09 11.64
CA ASN A 30 3.88 -11.76 11.51
C ASN A 30 2.76 -11.09 12.33
N TRP A 31 2.55 -9.79 12.11
CA TRP A 31 1.48 -9.03 12.75
C TRP A 31 0.13 -9.39 12.13
N GLU A 32 -0.80 -9.89 12.94
CA GLU A 32 -2.15 -10.22 12.50
C GLU A 32 -3.18 -9.20 12.99
N TYR A 33 -3.89 -8.60 12.06
CA TYR A 33 -5.02 -7.71 12.31
C TYR A 33 -6.33 -8.46 12.09
N TYR A 34 -7.08 -8.63 13.17
CA TYR A 34 -8.40 -9.26 13.16
C TYR A 34 -9.49 -8.19 13.02
N MET A 35 -10.06 -8.06 11.83
CA MET A 35 -11.04 -7.03 11.51
C MET A 35 -12.45 -7.63 11.46
N THR A 36 -13.43 -6.90 12.00
CA THR A 36 -14.85 -7.28 11.94
C THR A 36 -15.66 -6.26 11.16
N VAL A 37 -16.38 -6.71 10.13
CA VAL A 37 -17.34 -5.90 9.38
C VAL A 37 -18.66 -5.89 10.13
N ILE A 38 -18.98 -4.76 10.76
CA ILE A 38 -20.16 -4.60 11.61
C ILE A 38 -21.40 -4.11 10.83
N GLY A 39 -21.22 -3.53 9.65
CA GLY A 39 -22.31 -3.00 8.84
C GLY A 39 -21.82 -2.16 7.67
N ARG A 40 -22.76 -1.46 7.02
CA ARG A 40 -22.49 -0.48 5.96
C ARG A 40 -23.10 0.87 6.35
N ALA A 41 -22.43 1.93 5.92
CA ALA A 41 -22.92 3.29 6.04
C ALA A 41 -23.04 3.92 4.65
N ALA A 42 -23.67 5.09 4.57
CA ALA A 42 -23.61 5.92 3.37
C ALA A 42 -22.14 6.28 3.07
N PRO A 43 -21.74 6.35 1.79
CA PRO A 43 -20.37 6.67 1.43
C PRO A 43 -19.99 8.08 1.89
N THR A 44 -18.75 8.22 2.38
CA THR A 44 -18.10 9.48 2.72
C THR A 44 -16.85 9.65 1.86
N PRO A 45 -16.37 10.89 1.63
CA PRO A 45 -15.09 11.10 0.97
C PRO A 45 -13.91 10.63 1.84
N ASP A 46 -14.09 10.62 3.17
CA ASP A 46 -13.02 10.37 4.13
C ASP A 46 -13.18 9.04 4.87
N PHE A 47 -12.04 8.45 5.24
CA PHE A 47 -11.97 7.44 6.29
C PHE A 47 -11.85 8.12 7.65
N VAL A 48 -12.70 7.74 8.59
CA VAL A 48 -12.71 8.31 9.94
C VAL A 48 -12.55 7.21 10.98
N CYS A 49 -11.57 7.37 11.87
CA CYS A 49 -11.43 6.55 13.06
C CYS A 49 -12.33 7.12 14.17
N LEU A 50 -13.34 6.34 14.56
CA LEU A 50 -14.34 6.77 15.55
C LEU A 50 -13.89 6.55 17.00
N SER A 51 -13.06 5.53 17.23
CA SER A 51 -12.60 5.13 18.56
C SER A 51 -11.44 4.16 18.45
N GLY A 52 -10.62 4.09 19.50
CA GLY A 52 -9.50 3.18 19.61
C GLY A 52 -8.95 3.17 21.03
N SER A 53 -8.03 2.25 21.29
CA SER A 53 -7.33 2.12 22.56
C SER A 53 -6.02 1.39 22.34
N GLY A 54 -5.04 1.66 23.18
CA GLY A 54 -3.74 1.00 23.08
C GLY A 54 -2.76 1.79 22.23
N HIS A 55 -1.49 1.72 22.64
CA HIS A 55 -0.39 2.29 21.89
C HIS A 55 -0.13 1.46 20.62
N PRO A 56 0.16 2.08 19.46
CA PRO A 56 0.62 1.34 18.29
C PRO A 56 1.88 0.53 18.61
N VAL A 57 1.95 -0.67 18.06
CA VAL A 57 3.12 -1.54 18.17
C VAL A 57 4.32 -0.88 17.48
N ALA A 58 5.50 -1.00 18.07
CA ALA A 58 6.74 -0.55 17.43
C ALA A 58 7.03 -1.36 16.16
N GLU A 59 7.43 -0.70 15.08
CA GLU A 59 7.98 -1.38 13.90
C GLU A 59 9.22 -2.19 14.29
N ASP A 60 9.41 -3.34 13.63
CA ASP A 60 10.54 -4.27 13.85
C ASP A 60 10.67 -4.76 15.31
N ALA A 61 9.56 -4.83 16.05
CA ALA A 61 9.54 -5.29 17.44
C ALA A 61 9.73 -6.79 17.62
N SER A 62 10.12 -7.54 16.59
CA SER A 62 10.38 -8.98 16.67
C SER A 62 9.14 -9.76 17.12
N SER A 63 8.03 -9.50 16.44
CA SER A 63 6.71 -10.09 16.69
C SER A 63 6.07 -9.64 18.01
N HIS A 64 4.89 -10.21 18.30
CA HIS A 64 4.13 -9.96 19.52
C HIS A 64 4.98 -10.13 20.79
N ARG A 65 5.90 -11.11 20.79
CA ARG A 65 6.77 -11.39 21.93
C ARG A 65 7.71 -10.22 22.23
N GLY A 66 8.42 -9.69 21.24
CA GLY A 66 9.32 -8.57 21.49
C GLY A 66 8.56 -7.29 21.87
N TRP A 67 7.36 -7.08 21.35
CA TRP A 67 6.50 -5.99 21.84
C TRP A 67 6.09 -6.15 23.32
N GLU A 68 5.78 -7.38 23.78
CA GLU A 68 5.54 -7.63 25.20
C GLU A 68 6.79 -7.39 26.07
N GLU A 69 7.99 -7.67 25.54
CA GLU A 69 9.26 -7.37 26.21
C GLU A 69 9.49 -5.85 26.35
N VAL A 70 9.16 -5.07 25.32
CA VAL A 70 9.21 -3.59 25.40
C VAL A 70 8.26 -3.09 26.49
N LYS A 71 7.01 -3.55 26.48
CA LYS A 71 6.04 -3.18 27.53
C LYS A 71 6.49 -3.63 28.92
N ALA A 72 7.07 -4.82 29.04
CA ALA A 72 7.64 -5.31 30.30
C ALA A 72 8.80 -4.43 30.78
N ALA A 73 9.65 -3.96 29.85
CA ALA A 73 10.72 -3.03 30.18
C ALA A 73 10.16 -1.76 30.81
N TYR A 74 9.07 -1.16 30.32
CA TYR A 74 8.43 0.02 30.93
C TYR A 74 7.71 -0.25 32.25
N ARG A 75 7.15 -1.46 32.44
CA ARG A 75 6.52 -1.85 33.72
C ARG A 75 7.53 -2.05 34.86
N ALA A 76 8.80 -2.31 34.55
CA ALA A 76 9.83 -2.54 35.55
C ALA A 76 10.14 -1.26 36.35
N ALA A 77 9.93 -1.31 37.67
CA ALA A 77 10.25 -0.20 38.57
C ALA A 77 11.77 0.07 38.67
N LYS A 78 12.58 -0.97 38.46
CA LYS A 78 14.05 -0.91 38.39
C LYS A 78 14.51 -1.71 37.16
N PRO A 79 14.55 -1.08 35.98
CA PRO A 79 14.88 -1.79 34.75
C PRO A 79 16.34 -2.26 34.74
N THR A 80 16.56 -3.48 34.24
CA THR A 80 17.91 -3.99 33.92
C THR A 80 18.55 -3.18 32.78
N SER A 81 19.85 -3.32 32.55
CA SER A 81 20.52 -2.68 31.40
C SER A 81 19.84 -3.02 30.07
N GLU A 82 19.53 -4.30 29.84
CA GLU A 82 18.81 -4.74 28.64
C GLU A 82 17.41 -4.12 28.52
N GLN A 83 16.71 -3.93 29.64
CA GLN A 83 15.42 -3.24 29.63
C GLN A 83 15.58 -1.74 29.35
N GLN A 84 16.65 -1.10 29.80
CA GLN A 84 16.96 0.29 29.47
C GLN A 84 17.26 0.46 27.98
N GLU A 85 18.14 -0.39 27.43
CA GLU A 85 18.44 -0.42 25.99
C GLU A 85 17.18 -0.61 25.15
N ARG A 86 16.27 -1.50 25.59
CA ARG A 86 15.00 -1.74 24.89
C ARG A 86 14.05 -0.53 24.96
N ARG A 87 14.07 0.26 26.04
CA ARG A 87 13.33 1.54 26.12
C ARG A 87 13.93 2.58 25.16
N GLU A 88 15.24 2.74 25.19
CA GLU A 88 15.96 3.70 24.32
C GLU A 88 15.77 3.38 22.83
N TRP A 89 15.79 2.09 22.48
CA TRP A 89 15.47 1.61 21.14
C TRP A 89 14.08 2.06 20.68
N PHE A 90 13.06 1.87 21.53
CA PHE A 90 11.70 2.29 21.20
C PHE A 90 11.55 3.82 21.13
N GLU A 91 12.23 4.55 22.00
CA GLU A 91 12.12 6.01 22.10
C GLU A 91 12.78 6.75 20.92
N SER A 92 13.73 6.13 20.22
CA SER A 92 14.57 6.86 19.27
C SER A 92 14.98 6.14 17.99
N MET A 93 14.89 4.81 17.91
CA MET A 93 15.50 4.05 16.81
C MET A 93 14.49 3.45 15.83
N VAL A 94 13.25 3.20 16.26
CA VAL A 94 12.22 2.61 15.40
C VAL A 94 11.53 3.65 14.52
N ALA A 95 11.02 3.23 13.36
CA ALA A 95 10.42 4.14 12.37
C ALA A 95 9.20 4.91 12.92
N ASN A 96 8.46 4.30 13.86
CA ASN A 96 7.34 4.90 14.56
C ASN A 96 7.64 5.17 16.05
N ALA A 97 8.87 5.59 16.35
CA ALA A 97 9.33 5.84 17.72
C ALA A 97 8.44 6.85 18.45
N ASP A 98 8.25 6.61 19.75
CA ASP A 98 7.64 7.57 20.66
C ASP A 98 8.67 8.01 21.71
N PRO A 99 9.21 9.25 21.62
CA PRO A 99 10.19 9.76 22.57
C PRO A 99 9.70 9.83 24.03
N LEU A 100 8.39 9.74 24.27
CA LEU A 100 7.82 9.70 25.62
C LEU A 100 7.66 8.26 26.15
N GLY A 101 7.93 7.26 25.31
CA GLY A 101 7.85 5.85 25.65
C GLY A 101 6.46 5.42 26.13
N LEU A 102 6.43 4.32 26.89
CA LEU A 102 5.20 3.67 27.38
C LEU A 102 5.02 3.80 28.90
N ALA A 103 5.72 4.74 29.55
CA ALA A 103 5.68 4.89 31.00
C ALA A 103 4.26 5.25 31.52
N GLY A 104 3.93 4.74 32.70
CA GLY A 104 2.60 4.94 33.30
C GLY A 104 1.49 4.30 32.47
N ASP A 105 0.45 5.05 32.15
CA ASP A 105 -0.68 4.57 31.34
C ASP A 105 -0.48 4.76 29.83
N ARG A 106 0.71 5.19 29.39
CA ARG A 106 0.99 5.44 27.97
C ARG A 106 0.92 4.19 27.10
N VAL A 107 1.04 3.00 27.68
CA VAL A 107 0.75 1.74 26.96
C VAL A 107 -0.67 1.67 26.40
N ASN A 108 -1.60 2.42 27.00
CA ASN A 108 -2.99 2.54 26.57
C ASN A 108 -3.26 3.84 25.79
N PHE A 109 -2.25 4.70 25.64
CA PHE A 109 -2.40 5.99 24.98
C PHE A 109 -2.71 5.82 23.51
N TRP A 110 -3.73 6.54 23.06
CA TRP A 110 -4.18 6.57 21.68
C TRP A 110 -4.72 7.97 21.39
N ASP A 111 -4.22 8.62 20.34
CA ASP A 111 -4.64 9.97 19.96
C ASP A 111 -5.59 9.93 18.75
N PRO A 112 -6.92 10.07 18.95
CA PRO A 112 -7.90 10.09 17.85
C PRO A 112 -7.64 11.22 16.85
N LYS A 113 -7.13 12.37 17.30
CA LYS A 113 -6.94 13.53 16.43
C LYS A 113 -5.75 13.29 15.51
N GLN A 114 -4.66 12.76 16.07
CA GLN A 114 -3.48 12.41 15.28
C GLN A 114 -3.81 11.32 14.26
N VAL A 115 -4.50 10.25 14.68
CA VAL A 115 -4.90 9.17 13.76
C VAL A 115 -5.77 9.69 12.61
N ASN A 116 -6.78 10.51 12.89
CA ASN A 116 -7.62 11.06 11.81
C ASN A 116 -6.85 12.03 10.90
N LYS A 117 -5.89 12.79 11.43
CA LYS A 117 -5.01 13.63 10.61
C LYS A 117 -4.13 12.79 9.66
N ASP A 118 -3.62 11.67 10.15
CA ASP A 118 -2.80 10.76 9.35
C ASP A 118 -3.64 10.07 8.27
N LEU A 119 -4.89 9.71 8.57
CA LEU A 119 -5.83 9.17 7.58
C LEU A 119 -6.10 10.15 6.43
N VAL A 120 -6.36 11.43 6.73
CA VAL A 120 -6.54 12.46 5.68
C VAL A 120 -5.30 12.58 4.81
N THR A 121 -4.13 12.70 5.44
CA THR A 121 -2.84 12.79 4.72
C THR A 121 -2.61 11.58 3.81
N MET A 122 -2.99 10.40 4.28
CA MET A 122 -2.88 9.15 3.52
C MET A 122 -3.84 9.11 2.33
N VAL A 123 -5.09 9.54 2.50
CA VAL A 123 -6.08 9.64 1.40
C VAL A 123 -5.59 10.59 0.32
N GLU A 124 -5.18 11.81 0.68
CA GLU A 124 -4.65 12.79 -0.27
C GLU A 124 -3.44 12.27 -1.04
N ARG A 125 -2.56 11.51 -0.37
CA ARG A 125 -1.40 10.89 -1.00
C ARG A 125 -1.82 9.82 -2.01
N PHE A 126 -2.78 8.96 -1.65
CA PHE A 126 -3.25 7.92 -2.55
C PHE A 126 -4.00 8.47 -3.77
N GLU A 127 -4.78 9.54 -3.60
CA GLU A 127 -5.42 10.24 -4.71
C GLU A 127 -4.39 10.78 -5.70
N LYS A 128 -3.37 11.51 -5.21
CA LYS A 128 -2.27 12.01 -6.06
C LYS A 128 -1.56 10.88 -6.81
N MET A 129 -1.26 9.78 -6.12
CA MET A 129 -0.62 8.62 -6.76
C MET A 129 -1.51 7.95 -7.81
N ALA A 130 -2.83 7.93 -7.60
CA ALA A 130 -3.79 7.38 -8.55
C ALA A 130 -3.87 8.26 -9.81
N ASP A 131 -3.95 9.58 -9.65
CA ASP A 131 -3.98 10.55 -10.74
C ASP A 131 -2.70 10.49 -11.59
N GLU A 132 -1.53 10.44 -10.94
CA GLU A 132 -0.24 10.28 -11.62
C GLU A 132 -0.17 8.95 -12.39
N SER A 133 -0.62 7.86 -11.79
CA SER A 133 -0.66 6.55 -12.43
C SER A 133 -1.55 6.55 -13.67
N GLN A 134 -2.72 7.19 -13.58
CA GLN A 134 -3.64 7.33 -14.72
C GLN A 134 -3.02 8.16 -15.84
N ARG A 135 -2.41 9.31 -15.49
CA ARG A 135 -1.72 10.17 -16.46
C ARG A 135 -0.60 9.44 -17.20
N VAL A 136 0.19 8.63 -16.50
CA VAL A 136 1.25 7.82 -17.12
C VAL A 136 0.65 6.77 -18.06
N GLN A 137 -0.43 6.10 -17.67
CA GLN A 137 -1.12 5.15 -18.55
C GLN A 137 -1.64 5.82 -19.82
N ASP A 138 -2.29 6.99 -19.71
CA ASP A 138 -2.82 7.73 -20.85
C ASP A 138 -1.71 8.14 -21.83
N GLN A 139 -0.54 8.56 -21.31
CA GLN A 139 0.63 8.88 -22.14
C GLN A 139 1.18 7.65 -22.87
N ILE A 140 1.26 6.51 -22.20
CA ILE A 140 1.71 5.25 -22.80
C ILE A 140 0.74 4.83 -23.91
N SER A 141 -0.57 4.85 -23.64
CA SER A 141 -1.60 4.50 -24.62
C SER A 141 -1.59 5.44 -25.83
N ALA A 142 -1.43 6.76 -25.62
CA ALA A 142 -1.31 7.73 -26.69
C ALA A 142 -0.06 7.50 -27.56
N ALA A 143 1.09 7.22 -26.94
CA ALA A 143 2.33 6.91 -27.65
C ALA A 143 2.22 5.61 -28.47
N GLN A 144 1.57 4.58 -27.93
CA GLN A 144 1.31 3.32 -28.62
C GLN A 144 0.35 3.50 -29.80
N ALA A 145 -0.72 4.30 -29.64
CA ALA A 145 -1.64 4.64 -30.72
C ALA A 145 -0.92 5.40 -31.85
N GLN A 146 -0.05 6.37 -31.52
CA GLN A 146 0.76 7.09 -32.51
C GLN A 146 1.74 6.18 -33.26
N ARG A 147 2.34 5.19 -32.59
CA ARG A 147 3.20 4.18 -33.25
C ARG A 147 2.41 3.29 -34.21
N ARG A 148 1.15 3.00 -33.91
CA ARG A 148 0.26 2.18 -34.75
C ARG A 148 -0.28 2.93 -35.98
N ILE A 149 -0.30 4.27 -35.94
CA ILE A 149 -0.80 5.12 -37.03
C ILE A 149 0.29 5.45 -38.06
N LYS A 150 1.58 5.32 -37.73
CA LYS A 150 2.65 5.50 -38.74
C LYS A 150 2.63 4.27 -39.65
N PRO A 151 2.19 4.40 -40.92
CA PRO A 151 2.33 3.30 -41.85
C PRO A 151 3.82 3.06 -42.03
N GLU A 152 4.16 1.79 -41.99
CA GLU A 152 5.45 1.23 -42.28
C GLU A 152 5.97 1.90 -43.57
N ASN A 153 7.23 2.33 -43.56
CA ASN A 153 7.90 2.85 -44.76
C ASN A 153 7.79 1.79 -45.87
N VAL A 154 6.75 1.87 -46.70
CA VAL A 154 6.56 1.04 -47.87
C VAL A 154 7.68 1.42 -48.84
N PHE A 155 8.72 0.61 -48.85
CA PHE A 155 9.76 0.66 -49.86
C PHE A 155 9.11 0.28 -51.19
N ARG A 156 8.71 1.29 -51.99
CA ARG A 156 8.30 1.10 -53.37
C ARG A 156 9.56 0.80 -54.19
N MET A 157 9.77 -0.47 -54.55
CA MET A 157 10.65 -0.78 -55.68
C MET A 157 9.90 -0.41 -56.95
N ASP A 158 10.31 0.67 -57.60
CA ASP A 158 9.86 0.99 -58.95
C ASP A 158 10.50 -0.02 -59.92
N GLY A 159 9.70 -1.03 -60.29
CA GLY A 159 9.97 -1.90 -61.43
C GLY A 159 9.48 -1.24 -62.73
N GLY A 160 10.43 -0.90 -63.61
CA GLY A 160 10.20 -0.55 -65.01
C GLY A 160 11.55 -0.41 -65.71
N ALA A 161 11.84 -0.96 -66.90
CA ALA A 161 11.01 -1.62 -67.89
C ALA A 161 11.89 -2.54 -68.76
N PHE A 162 11.42 -3.76 -69.04
CA PHE A 162 11.94 -4.57 -70.15
C PHE A 162 11.12 -4.24 -71.41
N GLY A 163 11.74 -3.55 -72.36
CA GLY A 163 11.22 -3.34 -73.72
C GLY A 163 11.54 -4.54 -74.64
N ARG A 164 10.59 -4.89 -75.51
CA ARG A 164 10.69 -6.01 -76.47
C ARG A 164 11.34 -5.60 -77.80
N GLY A 165 12.17 -6.51 -78.34
CA GLY A 165 12.33 -6.84 -79.79
C GLY A 165 13.28 -5.98 -80.64
N PRO A 166 13.72 -6.43 -81.85
CA PRO A 166 13.26 -7.60 -82.63
C PRO A 166 14.38 -8.55 -83.19
N MET A 167 13.92 -9.61 -83.87
CA MET A 167 14.66 -10.63 -84.65
C MET A 167 15.67 -10.11 -85.70
N GLN A 168 16.73 -10.89 -85.91
CA GLN A 168 17.47 -11.19 -87.17
C GLN A 168 18.48 -12.31 -86.83
N GLY A 169 18.76 -13.37 -87.58
CA GLY A 169 18.35 -13.89 -88.88
C GLY A 169 19.34 -15.03 -89.25
N ARG A 170 18.82 -16.09 -89.92
CA ARG A 170 19.49 -17.24 -90.57
C ARG A 170 20.32 -18.20 -89.73
#